data_AF-A0A448YZ98-F1
#
_entry.id   AF-A0A448YZ98-F1
#
_cell.length_a   1.000
_cell.length_b   1.000
_cell.length_c   1.000
_cell.angle_alpha   90.00
_cell.angle_beta   90.00
_cell.angle_gamma   90.00
#
_symmetry.space_group_name_H-M   'P 1'
#
loop_
_entity.id
_entity.type
_entity.pdbx_description
1 polymer ?
#
loop_
_entity_poly.entity_id
_entity_poly.type
_entity_poly.pdbx_seq_one_letter_code
_entity_poly.pdbx_strand_id
1 'polypeptide(L)'
;MASDEDKNRNEGEQPGTEAAAETGKTTAMVDEPLPRKVYQDDFRPGRGNALQAAVASVFGSDLADVPNFVERPEGYESAIEMFCRNRNYSCEKRKLPAEGSGVGGTQGPPPSGQRRRLCLLRGKSPRGPFGHVVIARTSVSGPECVHRGAVFEMVHDPHPDESFLDESEPFGWCMFFTPIEEQATQLTS
;
A
#
# COMPACT_ATOMS: atom_id res chain seq x y z
N MET A 1 -18.03 46.36 73.94
CA MET A 1 -18.06 46.82 72.53
C MET A 1 -16.64 46.70 72.01
N ALA A 2 -16.48 45.88 70.95
CA ALA A 2 -15.35 45.66 70.03
C ALA A 2 -13.94 45.44 70.64
N SER A 3 -13.32 44.27 70.51
CA SER A 3 -12.57 43.74 69.32
C SER A 3 -11.35 44.63 69.01
N ASP A 4 -10.09 44.17 68.96
CA ASP A 4 -9.54 43.07 68.17
C ASP A 4 -8.19 42.57 68.76
N GLU A 5 -8.04 41.25 68.90
CA GLU A 5 -6.74 40.57 69.01
C GLU A 5 -6.58 39.67 67.78
N ASP A 6 -5.72 40.08 66.84
CA ASP A 6 -5.34 39.28 65.68
C ASP A 6 -4.18 38.33 66.04
N LYS A 7 -4.51 37.04 66.15
CA LYS A 7 -3.55 35.92 66.10
C LYS A 7 -4.05 34.95 65.03
N ASN A 8 -3.31 34.76 63.94
CA ASN A 8 -2.92 33.40 63.58
C ASN A 8 -1.77 33.31 62.55
N ARG A 9 -0.96 32.27 62.76
CA ARG A 9 0.16 31.78 61.96
C ARG A 9 -0.32 30.86 60.82
N ASN A 10 0.51 30.72 59.78
CA ASN A 10 1.00 29.48 59.10
C ASN A 10 1.45 29.86 57.67
N GLU A 11 2.72 29.74 57.27
CA GLU A 11 3.44 28.50 56.88
C GLU A 11 2.53 27.59 56.04
N GLY A 12 2.59 27.56 54.71
CA GLY A 12 3.74 27.21 53.89
C GLY A 12 3.41 25.87 53.24
N GLU A 13 3.28 25.79 51.91
CA GLU A 13 3.51 24.57 51.13
C GLU A 13 3.44 24.90 49.63
N GLN A 14 4.51 24.60 48.90
CA GLN A 14 4.56 24.65 47.44
C GLN A 14 3.94 23.36 46.88
N PRO A 15 3.07 23.41 45.85
CA PRO A 15 2.79 22.21 45.06
C PRO A 15 3.88 22.03 44.01
N GLY A 16 4.51 20.85 44.08
CA GLY A 16 5.60 20.41 43.23
C GLY A 16 5.25 20.29 41.75
N THR A 17 6.32 20.33 40.97
CA THR A 17 6.38 20.04 39.55
C THR A 17 5.95 18.59 39.26
N GLU A 18 4.72 18.39 38.82
CA GLU A 18 4.29 17.13 38.21
C GLU A 18 4.71 17.05 36.74
N ALA A 19 5.73 16.22 36.52
CA ALA A 19 5.87 15.22 35.47
C ALA A 19 5.31 15.56 34.07
N ALA A 20 6.26 15.86 33.17
CA ALA A 20 6.14 15.59 31.75
C ALA A 20 5.91 14.08 31.53
N ALA A 21 4.68 13.70 31.22
CA ALA A 21 4.39 12.48 30.51
C ALA A 21 4.07 12.86 29.06
N GLU A 22 5.12 12.99 28.24
CA GLU A 22 5.00 12.89 26.79
C GLU A 22 4.44 11.51 26.49
N THR A 23 3.12 11.46 26.32
CA THR A 23 2.41 10.32 25.79
C THR A 23 2.91 10.14 24.36
N GLY A 24 3.75 9.12 24.17
CA GLY A 24 4.14 8.65 22.86
C GLY A 24 2.89 8.50 22.00
N LYS A 25 2.78 9.35 20.98
CA LYS A 25 1.79 9.19 19.92
C LYS A 25 2.12 7.89 19.20
N THR A 26 1.53 6.79 19.65
CA THR A 26 1.39 5.58 18.85
C THR A 26 0.58 6.02 17.63
N THR A 27 1.29 6.31 16.54
CA THR A 27 0.65 6.68 15.28
C THR A 27 -0.08 5.43 14.82
N ALA A 28 -1.40 5.37 15.07
CA ALA A 28 -2.22 4.25 14.64
C ALA A 28 -1.96 4.04 13.13
N MET A 29 -1.63 2.81 12.76
CA MET A 29 -1.46 2.45 11.35
C MET A 29 -2.79 2.66 10.65
N VAL A 30 -2.89 3.65 9.76
CA VAL A 30 -4.09 3.90 8.96
C VAL A 30 -3.92 3.16 7.63
N ASP A 31 -4.85 2.26 7.35
CA ASP A 31 -4.92 1.53 6.08
C ASP A 31 -5.16 2.51 4.93
N GLU A 32 -4.54 2.24 3.78
CA GLU A 32 -4.85 2.99 2.56
C GLU A 32 -6.34 2.75 2.20
N PRO A 33 -7.12 3.80 1.84
CA PRO A 33 -8.53 3.66 1.52
C PRO A 33 -8.75 2.64 0.40
N LEU A 34 -9.90 1.97 0.40
CA LEU A 34 -10.23 1.02 -0.65
C LEU A 34 -10.26 1.73 -2.02
N PRO A 35 -9.74 1.10 -3.08
CA PRO A 35 -9.75 1.69 -4.41
C PRO A 35 -11.16 1.79 -4.96
N ARG A 36 -11.37 2.70 -5.90
CA ARG A 36 -12.59 2.70 -6.73
C ARG A 36 -12.56 1.46 -7.61
N LYS A 37 -13.65 0.68 -7.65
CA LYS A 37 -13.71 -0.50 -8.53
C LYS A 37 -13.95 -0.07 -9.98
N VAL A 38 -12.94 -0.26 -10.84
CA VAL A 38 -13.06 -0.16 -12.30
C VAL A 38 -12.84 -1.55 -12.88
N TYR A 39 -13.76 -1.98 -13.74
CA TYR A 39 -13.73 -3.29 -14.39
C TYR A 39 -13.21 -3.18 -15.82
N GLN A 40 -12.55 -4.24 -16.27
CA GLN A 40 -12.13 -4.40 -17.66
C GLN A 40 -13.36 -4.64 -18.55
N ASP A 41 -13.30 -4.13 -19.77
CA ASP A 41 -14.34 -4.31 -20.80
C ASP A 41 -13.80 -4.97 -22.09
N ASP A 42 -12.47 -5.17 -22.18
CA ASP A 42 -11.80 -5.88 -23.26
C ASP A 42 -11.12 -7.16 -22.75
N PHE A 43 -11.57 -8.29 -23.29
CA PHE A 43 -11.15 -9.64 -22.90
C PHE A 43 -10.29 -10.33 -23.97
N ARG A 44 -9.86 -9.61 -25.02
CA ARG A 44 -9.09 -10.19 -26.12
C ARG A 44 -7.76 -10.79 -25.60
N PRO A 45 -7.42 -12.05 -25.92
CA PRO A 45 -6.17 -12.66 -25.46
C PRO A 45 -4.94 -11.84 -25.83
N GLY A 46 -4.08 -11.55 -24.84
CA GLY A 46 -2.86 -10.75 -25.01
C GLY A 46 -3.07 -9.27 -25.30
N ARG A 47 -4.32 -8.79 -25.34
CA ARG A 47 -4.69 -7.38 -25.63
C ARG A 47 -5.76 -6.81 -24.69
N GLY A 48 -6.33 -7.65 -23.84
CA GLY A 48 -7.34 -7.23 -22.87
C GLY A 48 -6.80 -6.19 -21.90
N ASN A 49 -7.71 -5.47 -21.25
CA ASN A 49 -7.38 -4.26 -20.52
C ASN A 49 -7.47 -4.37 -18.99
N ALA A 50 -7.25 -5.58 -18.45
CA ALA A 50 -7.15 -5.83 -17.01
C ALA A 50 -6.20 -4.85 -16.30
N LEU A 51 -5.02 -4.62 -16.90
CA LEU A 51 -3.98 -3.74 -16.35
C LEU A 51 -4.40 -2.27 -16.38
N GLN A 52 -5.08 -1.83 -17.44
CA GLN A 52 -5.66 -0.48 -17.53
C GLN A 52 -6.70 -0.27 -16.43
N ALA A 53 -7.63 -1.21 -16.28
CA ALA A 53 -8.68 -1.15 -15.27
C ALA A 53 -8.14 -1.20 -13.83
N ALA A 54 -7.09 -2.00 -13.58
CA ALA A 54 -6.43 -2.05 -12.29
C ALA A 54 -5.77 -0.72 -11.92
N VAL A 55 -5.04 -0.10 -12.86
CA VAL A 55 -4.43 1.22 -12.65
C VAL A 55 -5.51 2.30 -12.49
N ALA A 56 -6.55 2.27 -13.32
CA ALA A 56 -7.70 3.18 -13.21
C ALA A 56 -8.34 3.13 -11.81
N SER A 57 -8.48 1.92 -11.27
CA SER A 57 -9.02 1.69 -9.93
C SER A 57 -8.13 2.28 -8.83
N VAL A 58 -6.80 2.07 -8.89
CA VAL A 58 -5.84 2.62 -7.92
C VAL A 58 -5.84 4.15 -7.94
N PHE A 59 -5.87 4.76 -9.13
CA PHE A 59 -5.84 6.21 -9.30
C PHE A 59 -7.22 6.87 -9.24
N GLY A 60 -8.29 6.10 -8.98
CA GLY A 60 -9.67 6.62 -8.99
C GLY A 60 -10.08 7.27 -10.32
N SER A 61 -9.43 6.91 -11.43
CA SER A 61 -9.60 7.50 -12.76
C SER A 61 -10.54 6.66 -13.62
N ASP A 62 -11.26 7.25 -14.57
CA ASP A 62 -12.11 6.50 -15.49
C ASP A 62 -11.27 5.64 -16.43
N LEU A 63 -11.85 4.53 -16.90
CA LEU A 63 -11.12 3.58 -17.75
C LEU A 63 -10.55 4.27 -19.00
N ALA A 64 -11.32 5.19 -19.60
CA ALA A 64 -10.93 5.96 -20.78
C ALA A 64 -9.75 6.93 -20.54
N ASP A 65 -9.49 7.33 -19.29
CA ASP A 65 -8.41 8.26 -18.92
C ASP A 65 -7.07 7.57 -18.68
N VAL A 66 -7.08 6.22 -18.69
CA VAL A 66 -5.90 5.38 -18.49
C VAL A 66 -5.56 4.68 -19.80
N PRO A 67 -4.29 4.71 -20.26
CA PRO A 67 -3.90 3.99 -21.48
C PRO A 67 -4.07 2.48 -21.34
N ASN A 68 -4.43 1.80 -22.44
CA ASN A 68 -4.27 0.35 -22.49
C ASN A 68 -2.77 0.00 -22.58
N PHE A 69 -2.13 -0.20 -21.42
CA PHE A 69 -0.68 -0.35 -21.30
C PHE A 69 -0.10 -1.54 -22.08
N VAL A 70 -0.88 -2.61 -22.30
CA VAL A 70 -0.39 -3.78 -23.06
C VAL A 70 -0.31 -3.53 -24.56
N GLU A 71 -1.00 -2.50 -25.07
CA GLU A 71 -0.96 -2.09 -26.48
C GLU A 71 0.13 -1.04 -26.78
N ARG A 72 0.88 -0.62 -25.76
CA ARG A 72 1.89 0.44 -25.88
C ARG A 72 3.17 -0.10 -26.51
N PRO A 73 3.68 0.51 -27.60
CA PRO A 73 4.88 0.03 -28.30
C PRO A 73 6.16 0.10 -27.44
N GLU A 74 6.21 1.02 -26.47
CA GLU A 74 7.28 1.17 -25.49
C GLU A 74 7.31 0.06 -24.42
N GLY A 75 6.27 -0.78 -24.35
CA GLY A 75 6.07 -1.77 -23.29
C GLY A 75 5.32 -1.22 -22.08
N TYR A 76 4.60 -2.10 -21.38
CA TYR A 76 3.67 -1.68 -20.32
C TYR A 76 4.37 -1.00 -19.13
N GLU A 77 5.60 -1.41 -18.78
CA GLU A 77 6.33 -0.84 -17.63
C GLU A 77 6.67 0.64 -17.87
N SER A 78 7.32 0.94 -18.99
CA SER A 78 7.65 2.32 -19.36
C SER A 78 6.40 3.19 -19.56
N ALA A 79 5.32 2.61 -20.10
CA ALA A 79 4.07 3.33 -20.24
C ALA A 79 3.40 3.65 -18.89
N ILE A 80 3.47 2.75 -17.91
CA ILE A 80 3.00 3.01 -16.54
C ILE A 80 3.86 4.07 -15.86
N GLU A 81 5.20 3.98 -15.96
CA GLU A 81 6.12 4.98 -15.41
C GLU A 81 5.81 6.39 -15.95
N MET A 82 5.60 6.52 -17.26
CA MET A 82 5.19 7.78 -17.88
C MET A 82 3.83 8.27 -17.37
N PHE A 83 2.85 7.37 -17.26
CA PHE A 83 1.52 7.67 -16.73
C PHE A 83 1.58 8.20 -15.29
N CYS A 84 2.38 7.56 -14.44
CA CYS A 84 2.59 7.95 -13.04
C CYS A 84 3.30 9.29 -12.93
N ARG A 85 4.39 9.50 -13.70
CA ARG A 85 5.16 10.74 -13.67
C ARG A 85 4.30 11.95 -14.01
N ASN A 86 3.41 11.83 -15.00
CA ASN A 86 2.49 12.90 -15.40
C ASN A 86 1.43 13.23 -14.32
N ARG A 87 1.33 12.42 -13.26
CA ARG A 87 0.39 12.60 -12.14
C ARG A 87 1.11 12.88 -10.81
N ASN A 88 2.41 13.15 -10.83
CA ASN A 88 3.25 13.34 -9.64
C ASN A 88 3.37 12.07 -8.76
N TYR A 89 3.33 10.90 -9.41
CA TYR A 89 3.58 9.60 -8.78
C TYR A 89 4.84 8.94 -9.34
N SER A 90 5.43 8.11 -8.51
CA SER A 90 6.42 7.09 -8.86
C SER A 90 5.75 5.72 -8.84
N CYS A 91 6.29 4.77 -9.60
CA CYS A 91 5.92 3.37 -9.47
C CYS A 91 7.15 2.50 -9.21
N GLU A 92 6.99 1.48 -8.39
CA GLU A 92 8.06 0.53 -8.05
C GLU A 92 7.55 -0.89 -8.29
N LYS A 93 8.15 -1.58 -9.26
CA LYS A 93 7.87 -2.99 -9.54
C LYS A 93 8.84 -3.89 -8.77
N ARG A 94 8.29 -4.85 -8.03
CA ARG A 94 9.05 -5.86 -7.30
C ARG A 94 8.75 -7.24 -7.84
N LYS A 95 9.79 -7.99 -8.20
CA LYS A 95 9.66 -9.40 -8.55
C LYS A 95 9.48 -10.19 -7.26
N LEU A 96 8.47 -11.05 -7.23
CA LEU A 96 8.21 -11.90 -6.07
C LEU A 96 8.97 -13.23 -6.25
N PRO A 97 9.57 -13.78 -5.18
CA PRO A 97 10.23 -15.07 -5.25
C PRO A 97 9.19 -16.16 -5.51
N ALA A 98 9.54 -17.15 -6.33
CA ALA A 98 8.76 -18.38 -6.41
C ALA A 98 8.86 -19.11 -5.07
N GLU A 99 7.77 -19.76 -4.62
CA GLU A 99 7.79 -20.59 -3.42
C GLU A 99 8.98 -21.56 -3.45
N GLY A 100 9.71 -21.65 -2.34
CA GLY A 100 10.87 -22.55 -2.20
C GLY A 100 12.22 -22.00 -2.69
N SER A 101 12.30 -20.79 -3.26
CA SER A 101 13.59 -20.11 -3.47
C SER A 101 14.10 -19.55 -2.14
N GLY A 102 14.82 -20.40 -1.40
CA GLY A 102 15.54 -20.01 -0.20
C GLY A 102 16.36 -18.74 -0.43
N VAL A 103 16.15 -17.77 0.47
CA VAL A 103 17.02 -16.64 0.83
C VAL A 103 18.13 -16.33 -0.20
N GLY A 104 17.86 -15.40 -1.12
CA GLY A 104 18.89 -14.94 -2.06
C GLY A 104 18.52 -13.78 -3.00
N GLY A 105 17.26 -13.34 -3.02
CA GLY A 105 16.85 -12.12 -3.73
C GLY A 105 16.76 -10.94 -2.77
N THR A 106 17.62 -9.94 -2.96
CA THR A 106 17.81 -8.73 -2.13
C THR A 106 16.64 -7.72 -2.15
N GLN A 107 15.40 -8.18 -2.22
CA GLN A 107 14.25 -7.33 -1.93
C GLN A 107 13.61 -7.88 -0.66
N GLY A 108 14.12 -7.39 0.48
CA GLY A 108 13.57 -7.71 1.80
C GLY A 108 12.08 -7.39 1.91
N PRO A 109 11.43 -7.79 3.00
CA PRO A 109 10.05 -7.37 3.25
C PRO A 109 9.90 -5.85 3.09
N PRO A 110 8.72 -5.35 2.66
CA PRO A 110 8.46 -3.91 2.67
C PRO A 110 8.96 -3.30 3.99
N PRO A 111 9.73 -2.19 3.94
CA PRO A 111 10.42 -1.69 5.12
C PRO A 111 9.48 -1.59 6.33
N SER A 112 9.93 -2.12 7.46
CA SER A 112 9.18 -2.15 8.72
C SER A 112 8.73 -0.74 9.08
N GLY A 113 7.42 -0.50 9.07
CA GLY A 113 6.82 0.83 9.20
C GLY A 113 5.84 1.18 8.07
N GLN A 114 5.78 0.37 7.01
CA GLN A 114 4.84 0.61 5.92
C GLN A 114 3.39 0.27 6.31
N ARG A 115 2.52 1.26 6.08
CA ARG A 115 1.06 1.16 6.05
C ARG A 115 0.62 -0.07 5.25
N ARG A 116 -0.60 -0.57 5.47
CA ARG A 116 -1.21 -1.56 4.57
C ARG A 116 -1.50 -0.89 3.22
N ARG A 117 -0.52 -0.90 2.32
CA ARG A 117 -0.51 -0.19 1.03
C ARG A 117 -1.17 -1.01 -0.06
N LEU A 118 -1.86 -0.33 -0.97
CA LEU A 118 -2.36 -0.92 -2.19
C LEU A 118 -1.21 -1.12 -3.20
N CYS A 119 -1.31 -2.18 -3.97
CA CYS A 119 -0.41 -2.50 -5.06
C CYS A 119 -1.18 -3.24 -6.15
N LEU A 120 -0.63 -3.24 -7.37
CA LEU A 120 -0.99 -4.25 -8.34
C LEU A 120 -0.28 -5.54 -7.96
N LEU A 121 -1.00 -6.66 -8.00
CA LEU A 121 -0.45 -7.99 -7.83
C LEU A 121 -0.71 -8.79 -9.10
N ARG A 122 0.36 -9.33 -9.70
CA ARG A 122 0.28 -10.16 -10.89
C ARG A 122 0.44 -11.63 -10.52
N GLY A 123 -0.47 -12.47 -11.01
CA GLY A 123 -0.38 -13.92 -10.86
C GLY A 123 -0.96 -14.68 -12.05
N LYS A 124 -1.14 -15.98 -11.84
CA LYS A 124 -1.84 -16.87 -12.76
C LYS A 124 -3.35 -16.56 -12.72
N SER A 125 -4.00 -16.50 -13.87
CA SER A 125 -5.46 -16.41 -13.94
C SER A 125 -6.11 -17.79 -13.80
N PRO A 126 -7.16 -17.96 -12.98
CA PRO A 126 -7.96 -19.19 -12.98
C PRO A 126 -8.79 -19.37 -14.26
N ARG A 127 -8.91 -18.31 -15.07
CA ARG A 127 -9.72 -18.26 -16.30
C ARG A 127 -8.97 -18.73 -17.56
N GLY A 128 -7.71 -19.18 -17.44
CA GLY A 128 -6.97 -19.72 -18.58
C GLY A 128 -5.44 -19.61 -18.48
N PRO A 129 -4.71 -19.78 -19.61
CA PRO A 129 -3.24 -19.80 -19.62
C PRO A 129 -2.57 -18.43 -19.38
N PHE A 130 -3.34 -17.36 -19.19
CA PHE A 130 -2.83 -15.99 -19.17
C PHE A 130 -2.44 -15.52 -17.76
N GLY A 131 -1.53 -14.55 -17.71
CA GLY A 131 -1.29 -13.78 -16.50
C GLY A 131 -2.42 -12.79 -16.28
N HIS A 132 -2.74 -12.52 -15.01
CA HIS A 132 -3.77 -11.56 -14.61
C HIS A 132 -3.23 -10.62 -13.55
N VAL A 133 -3.84 -9.44 -13.43
CA VAL A 133 -3.50 -8.46 -12.40
C VAL A 133 -4.72 -8.11 -11.58
N VAL A 134 -4.54 -8.06 -10.27
CA VAL A 134 -5.55 -7.63 -9.30
C VAL A 134 -4.97 -6.51 -8.45
N ILE A 135 -5.81 -5.82 -7.69
CA ILE A 135 -5.37 -4.92 -6.64
C ILE A 135 -5.30 -5.71 -5.36
N ALA A 136 -4.15 -5.64 -4.70
CA ALA A 136 -3.95 -6.26 -3.40
C ALA A 136 -3.43 -5.23 -2.40
N ARG A 137 -3.63 -5.52 -1.13
CA ARG A 137 -3.11 -4.77 0.00
C ARG A 137 -2.04 -5.60 0.69
N THR A 138 -0.88 -5.01 0.97
CA THR A 138 0.14 -5.70 1.78
C THR A 138 -0.33 -5.79 3.23
N SER A 139 -0.25 -6.98 3.81
CA SER A 139 -0.44 -7.17 5.25
C SER A 139 0.87 -6.94 5.99
N VAL A 140 0.79 -6.27 7.14
CA VAL A 140 1.93 -6.16 8.06
C VAL A 140 2.13 -7.53 8.68
N SER A 141 3.21 -8.20 8.30
CA SER A 141 3.60 -9.45 8.90
C SER A 141 4.06 -9.20 10.33
N GLY A 142 3.31 -9.72 11.30
CA GLY A 142 3.82 -9.94 12.65
C GLY A 142 5.04 -10.88 12.65
N PRO A 143 5.76 -11.02 13.77
CA PRO A 143 7.03 -11.75 13.85
C PRO A 143 6.98 -13.23 13.39
N GLU A 144 5.80 -13.84 13.26
CA GLU A 144 5.64 -15.21 12.74
C GLU A 144 5.59 -15.33 11.21
N CYS A 145 5.40 -14.23 10.47
CA CYS A 145 5.23 -14.27 9.01
C CYS A 145 6.55 -14.12 8.22
N VAL A 146 7.70 -14.11 8.89
CA VAL A 146 9.02 -13.84 8.30
C VAL A 146 9.54 -14.99 7.42
N HIS A 147 8.81 -16.11 7.32
CA HIS A 147 9.24 -17.28 6.54
C HIS A 147 8.51 -17.51 5.21
N ARG A 148 7.51 -16.67 4.83
CA ARG A 148 6.67 -16.94 3.63
C ARG A 148 6.43 -15.73 2.70
N GLY A 149 7.35 -14.77 2.65
CA GLY A 149 7.18 -13.61 1.79
C GLY A 149 6.07 -12.67 2.25
N ALA A 150 5.78 -11.62 1.46
CA ALA A 150 4.72 -10.68 1.78
C ALA A 150 3.34 -11.35 1.67
N VAL A 151 2.49 -11.18 2.70
CA VAL A 151 1.09 -11.62 2.64
C VAL A 151 0.28 -10.53 1.93
N PHE A 152 -0.41 -10.90 0.86
CA PHE A 152 -1.26 -10.01 0.08
C PHE A 152 -2.74 -10.33 0.37
N GLU A 153 -3.51 -9.33 0.78
CA GLU A 153 -4.97 -9.38 0.80
C GLU A 153 -5.47 -8.93 -0.58
N MET A 154 -6.17 -9.79 -1.33
CA MET A 154 -6.73 -9.39 -2.62
C MET A 154 -7.98 -8.53 -2.40
N VAL A 155 -7.97 -7.30 -2.93
CA VAL A 155 -8.97 -6.26 -2.63
C VAL A 155 -9.95 -6.05 -3.78
N HIS A 156 -9.47 -6.05 -5.02
CA HIS A 156 -10.29 -5.82 -6.20
C HIS A 156 -9.74 -6.59 -7.40
N ASP A 157 -10.61 -7.31 -8.10
CA ASP A 157 -10.31 -7.95 -9.37
C ASP A 157 -10.92 -7.08 -10.50
N PRO A 158 -10.10 -6.55 -11.44
CA PRO A 158 -10.61 -5.88 -12.63
C PRO A 158 -11.48 -6.78 -13.54
N HIS A 159 -11.37 -8.09 -13.44
CA HIS A 159 -12.24 -9.01 -14.14
C HIS A 159 -13.63 -9.07 -13.45
N PRO A 160 -14.75 -8.91 -14.18
CA PRO A 160 -16.10 -8.85 -13.58
C PRO A 160 -16.58 -10.11 -12.83
N ASP A 161 -15.88 -11.24 -13.00
CA ASP A 161 -16.21 -12.48 -12.31
C ASP A 161 -15.66 -12.54 -10.87
N GLU A 162 -14.76 -11.61 -10.53
CA GLU A 162 -14.10 -11.51 -9.23
C GLU A 162 -13.46 -12.82 -8.73
N SER A 163 -13.00 -13.69 -9.64
CA SER A 163 -12.33 -14.95 -9.27
C SER A 163 -10.85 -14.79 -8.90
N PHE A 164 -10.34 -13.56 -8.94
CA PHE A 164 -9.00 -13.15 -8.51
C PHE A 164 -7.87 -13.91 -9.23
N LEU A 165 -6.80 -14.25 -8.50
CA LEU A 165 -5.64 -14.99 -8.98
C LEU A 165 -5.75 -16.43 -8.50
N ASP A 166 -5.17 -17.34 -9.27
CA ASP A 166 -4.99 -18.73 -8.84
C ASP A 166 -3.94 -18.79 -7.74
N GLU A 167 -4.39 -19.00 -6.50
CA GLU A 167 -3.55 -19.08 -5.30
C GLU A 167 -2.76 -20.39 -5.18
N SER A 168 -3.01 -21.37 -6.07
CA SER A 168 -2.21 -22.60 -6.12
C SER A 168 -0.85 -22.40 -6.80
N GLU A 169 -0.64 -21.25 -7.44
CA GLU A 169 0.58 -20.88 -8.16
C GLU A 169 1.24 -19.63 -7.54
N PRO A 170 2.58 -19.54 -7.53
CA PRO A 170 3.27 -18.36 -7.02
C PRO A 170 2.91 -17.08 -7.80
N PHE A 171 2.76 -15.96 -7.08
CA PHE A 171 2.63 -14.64 -7.69
C PHE A 171 3.93 -14.24 -8.41
N GLY A 172 3.80 -13.51 -9.53
CA GLY A 172 4.94 -13.14 -10.37
C GLY A 172 5.63 -11.85 -9.93
N TRP A 173 4.85 -10.78 -9.75
CA TRP A 173 5.36 -9.47 -9.35
C TRP A 173 4.25 -8.65 -8.70
N CYS A 174 4.65 -7.65 -7.92
CA CYS A 174 3.76 -6.58 -7.50
C CYS A 174 4.30 -5.20 -7.91
N MET A 175 3.42 -4.20 -7.97
CA MET A 175 3.78 -2.82 -8.30
C MET A 175 3.09 -1.85 -7.35
N PHE A 176 3.88 -1.02 -6.69
CA PHE A 176 3.40 0.03 -5.78
C PHE A 176 3.42 1.38 -6.48
N PHE A 177 2.51 2.27 -6.08
CA PHE A 177 2.47 3.65 -6.53
C PHE A 177 2.66 4.58 -5.34
N THR A 178 3.62 5.49 -5.41
CA THR A 178 3.93 6.42 -4.31
C THR A 178 3.89 7.85 -4.84
N PRO A 179 3.12 8.76 -4.22
CA PRO A 179 3.26 10.19 -4.50
C PRO A 179 4.72 10.62 -4.38
N ILE A 180 5.22 11.42 -5.33
CA ILE A 180 6.63 11.85 -5.31
C ILE A 180 6.94 12.70 -4.07
N GLU A 181 5.96 13.46 -3.58
CA GLU A 181 6.08 14.25 -2.34
C GLU A 181 6.34 13.39 -1.09
N GLU A 182 5.80 12.18 -1.03
CA GLU A 182 6.02 11.24 0.09
C GLU A 182 7.42 10.62 0.09
N GLN A 183 8.15 10.66 -1.03
CA GLN A 183 9.53 10.15 -1.08
C GLN A 183 10.54 11.15 -0.48
N ALA A 184 10.29 12.46 -0.60
CA ALA A 184 11.20 13.49 -0.11
C ALA A 184 11.32 13.47 1.42
N THR A 185 10.25 13.11 2.13
CA THR A 185 10.24 13.06 3.61
C THR A 185 10.97 11.83 4.17
N GLN A 186 11.10 10.75 3.39
CA GLN A 186 11.76 9.51 3.82
C GLN A 186 13.29 9.54 3.65
N LEU A 187 13.85 10.53 2.95
CA LEU A 187 15.29 10.71 2.75
C LEU A 187 15.94 11.68 3.77
N THR A 188 15.12 12.36 4.59
CA THR A 188 15.60 13.32 5.60
C THR A 188 15.44 12.83 7.05
N SER A 189 15.03 11.57 7.24
CA SER A 189 14.79 10.95 8.56
C SER A 189 15.82 9.88 8.86
#